data_AF-A0A7M2X1D3-F1
#
_entry.id   AF-A0A7M2X1D3-F1
#
_cell.length_a   1.000
_cell.length_b   1.000
_cell.length_c   1.000
_cell.angle_alpha   90.00
_cell.angle_beta   90.00
_cell.angle_gamma   90.00
#
_symmetry.space_group_name_H-M   'P 1'
#
loop_
_entity.id
_entity.type
_entity.pdbx_description
1 polymer ?
#
loop_
_entity_poly.entity_id
_entity_poly.type
_entity_poly.pdbx_seq_one_letter_code
_entity_poly.pdbx_strand_id
1 'polypeptide(L)'
;MKPALKLSEIEQEHLQELYNAVGAPRDELPYTPAYEQLIQDFQDRTFKNADGEQVFAALLKYGRSGSFASDPEVIAPPMSEEQVKQLKSVLVRHGSSGKLLPYSDAFNSARNEFNKVSGQTLSEADFWRSVIKNSGRRRPPPPRKKKAVVDDDDE
;
A
#
# COMPACT_ATOMS: atom_id res chain seq x y z
N MET A 1 0.94 -2.91 -14.22
CA MET A 1 0.92 -1.91 -13.13
C MET A 1 0.40 -0.62 -13.70
N LYS A 2 -0.73 -0.15 -13.19
CA LYS A 2 -1.29 1.15 -13.60
C LYS A 2 -0.36 2.26 -13.09
N PRO A 3 -0.07 3.30 -13.90
CA PRO A 3 0.75 4.42 -13.44
C PRO A 3 0.04 5.13 -12.28
N ALA A 4 0.81 5.54 -11.27
CA ALA A 4 0.29 6.36 -10.17
C ALA A 4 -0.31 7.65 -10.72
N LEU A 5 -1.41 8.11 -10.11
CA LEU A 5 -2.04 9.39 -10.45
C LEU A 5 -1.02 10.52 -10.35
N LYS A 6 -1.04 11.42 -11.34
CA LYS A 6 -0.22 12.63 -11.30
C LYS A 6 -0.99 13.67 -10.48
N LEU A 7 -0.69 13.74 -9.20
CA LEU A 7 -1.30 14.68 -8.27
C LEU A 7 -0.54 16.01 -8.24
N SER A 8 -1.26 17.13 -8.34
CA SER A 8 -0.80 18.48 -8.01
C SER A 8 -0.63 18.64 -6.49
N GLU A 9 -0.05 19.76 -6.03
CA GLU A 9 0.24 19.96 -4.61
C GLU A 9 -1.04 19.95 -3.75
N ILE A 10 -2.10 20.61 -4.20
CA ILE A 10 -3.40 20.64 -3.51
C ILE A 10 -3.99 19.22 -3.38
N GLU A 11 -3.91 18.45 -4.46
CA GLU A 11 -4.44 17.08 -4.50
C GLU A 11 -3.63 16.13 -3.61
N GLN A 12 -2.33 16.38 -3.47
CA GLN A 12 -1.48 15.66 -2.51
C GLN A 12 -1.86 15.99 -1.07
N GLU A 13 -2.18 17.25 -0.76
CA GLU A 13 -2.66 17.66 0.56
C GLU A 13 -4.01 17.02 0.89
N HIS A 14 -4.97 17.04 -0.03
CA HIS A 14 -6.24 16.35 0.16
C HIS A 14 -6.06 14.84 0.41
N LEU A 15 -5.21 14.17 -0.38
CA LEU A 15 -4.89 12.76 -0.16
C LEU A 15 -4.28 12.53 1.23
N GLN A 16 -3.41 13.44 1.68
CA GLN A 16 -2.79 13.35 2.99
C GLN A 16 -3.80 13.56 4.13
N GLU A 17 -4.72 14.52 3.99
CA GLU A 17 -5.77 14.79 4.97
C GLU A 17 -6.70 13.58 5.13
N LEU A 18 -7.17 13.02 4.01
CA LEU A 18 -8.00 11.81 4.02
C LEU A 18 -7.26 10.64 4.66
N TYR A 19 -5.98 10.44 4.32
CA TYR A 19 -5.17 9.38 4.92
C TYR A 19 -4.96 9.59 6.43
N ASN A 20 -4.72 10.83 6.88
CA ASN A 20 -4.57 11.14 8.29
C ASN A 20 -5.87 10.89 9.07
N ALA A 21 -7.03 11.18 8.46
CA ALA A 21 -8.33 10.95 9.07
C ALA A 21 -8.62 9.46 9.30
N VAL A 22 -8.09 8.57 8.46
CA VAL A 22 -8.23 7.12 8.65
C VAL A 22 -7.46 6.63 9.89
N GLY A 23 -6.32 7.25 10.22
CA GLY A 23 -5.57 6.93 11.43
C GLY A 23 -4.88 5.55 11.45
N ALA A 24 -4.80 4.86 10.30
CA ALA A 24 -4.20 3.54 10.19
C ALA A 24 -2.96 3.53 9.29
N PRO A 25 -2.01 2.58 9.49
CA PRO A 25 -0.86 2.45 8.61
C PRO A 25 -1.28 2.13 7.17
N ARG A 26 -0.65 2.80 6.20
CA ARG A 26 -0.94 2.62 4.76
C ARG A 26 -1.01 1.17 4.30
N ASP A 27 -0.09 0.32 4.75
CA ASP A 27 -0.02 -1.07 4.31
C ASP A 27 -1.22 -1.88 4.83
N GLU A 28 -1.86 -1.47 5.94
CA GLU A 28 -3.01 -2.15 6.54
C GLU A 28 -4.36 -1.71 5.94
N LEU A 29 -4.36 -0.66 5.10
CA LEU A 29 -5.58 -0.13 4.49
C LEU A 29 -6.24 -1.05 3.44
N PRO A 30 -5.53 -1.69 2.50
CA PRO A 30 -6.18 -2.41 1.42
C PRO A 30 -7.16 -3.49 1.92
N TYR A 31 -8.29 -3.62 1.22
CA TYR A 31 -9.39 -4.54 1.55
C TYR A 31 -10.03 -4.28 2.91
N THR A 32 -10.06 -3.01 3.35
CA THR A 32 -10.80 -2.58 4.55
C THR A 32 -11.88 -1.56 4.16
N PRO A 33 -12.99 -1.48 4.94
CA PRO A 33 -14.02 -0.47 4.72
C PRO A 33 -13.47 0.97 4.80
N ALA A 34 -12.49 1.20 5.66
CA ALA A 34 -11.84 2.51 5.80
C ALA A 34 -11.12 2.93 4.52
N TYR A 35 -10.55 1.97 3.79
CA TYR A 35 -9.88 2.24 2.53
C TYR A 35 -10.85 2.44 1.37
N GLU A 36 -11.95 1.70 1.34
CA GLU A 36 -13.04 1.94 0.39
C GLU A 36 -13.61 3.35 0.57
N GLN A 37 -13.82 3.78 1.82
CA GLN A 37 -14.25 5.15 2.12
C GLN A 37 -13.20 6.19 1.70
N LEU A 38 -11.91 5.94 1.97
CA LEU A 38 -10.83 6.83 1.53
C LEU A 38 -10.81 6.98 0.00
N ILE A 39 -11.00 5.89 -0.76
CA ILE A 39 -11.10 5.94 -2.22
C ILE A 39 -12.30 6.78 -2.64
N GLN A 40 -13.47 6.55 -2.04
CA GLN A 40 -14.69 7.28 -2.36
C GLN A 40 -14.51 8.79 -2.10
N ASP A 41 -14.04 9.17 -0.91
CA ASP A 41 -13.80 10.56 -0.55
C ASP A 41 -12.77 11.23 -1.47
N PHE A 42 -11.74 10.46 -1.89
CA PHE A 42 -10.73 10.95 -2.82
C PHE A 42 -11.29 11.15 -4.23
N GLN A 43 -12.17 10.26 -4.69
CA GLN A 43 -12.86 10.39 -5.97
C GLN A 43 -13.81 11.58 -5.99
N ASP A 44 -14.54 11.81 -4.90
CA ASP A 44 -15.51 12.90 -4.79
C ASP A 44 -14.82 14.28 -4.77
N ARG A 45 -13.65 14.37 -4.14
CA ARG A 45 -12.92 15.64 -4.01
C ARG A 45 -11.98 15.95 -5.18
N THR A 46 -11.49 14.93 -5.89
CA THR A 46 -10.26 15.10 -6.68
C THR A 46 -10.32 14.38 -8.02
N PHE A 47 -10.24 13.05 -8.02
CA PHE A 47 -10.10 12.24 -9.23
C PHE A 47 -11.30 11.32 -9.41
N LYS A 48 -12.30 11.78 -10.18
CA LYS A 48 -13.43 10.93 -10.59
C LYS A 48 -12.87 9.69 -11.31
N ASN A 49 -13.16 8.51 -10.77
CA ASN A 49 -12.69 7.19 -11.24
C ASN A 49 -11.25 6.77 -10.86
N ALA A 50 -10.68 7.29 -9.77
CA ALA A 50 -9.44 6.74 -9.23
C ALA A 50 -9.63 5.30 -8.72
N ASP A 51 -8.94 4.32 -9.34
CA ASP A 51 -8.96 2.92 -8.89
C ASP A 51 -8.20 2.72 -7.57
N GLY A 52 -8.53 1.66 -6.82
CA GLY A 52 -7.81 1.29 -5.59
C GLY A 52 -6.30 1.09 -5.79
N GLU A 53 -5.87 0.45 -6.89
CA GLU A 53 -4.43 0.34 -7.21
C GLU A 53 -3.78 1.74 -7.33
N GLN A 54 -4.48 2.68 -7.96
CA GLN A 54 -3.98 4.03 -8.24
C GLN A 54 -3.93 4.90 -6.99
N VAL A 55 -4.95 4.83 -6.15
CA VAL A 55 -4.99 5.53 -4.85
C VAL A 55 -3.89 4.97 -3.94
N PHE A 56 -3.70 3.65 -3.90
CA PHE A 56 -2.60 3.05 -3.12
C PHE A 56 -1.23 3.47 -3.64
N ALA A 57 -1.02 3.46 -4.96
CA ALA A 57 0.21 3.92 -5.58
C ALA A 57 0.47 5.42 -5.28
N ALA A 58 -0.58 6.24 -5.25
CA ALA A 58 -0.48 7.64 -4.85
C ALA A 58 -0.11 7.79 -3.37
N LEU A 59 -0.70 6.99 -2.46
CA LEU A 59 -0.32 6.97 -1.03
C LEU A 59 1.13 6.54 -0.82
N LEU A 60 1.64 5.59 -1.61
CA LEU A 60 3.05 5.20 -1.53
C LEU A 60 4.01 6.31 -2.00
N LYS A 61 3.59 7.10 -3.00
CA LYS A 61 4.42 8.12 -3.64
C LYS A 61 4.39 9.45 -2.91
N TYR A 62 3.20 9.89 -2.51
CA TYR A 62 2.93 11.24 -1.96
C TYR A 62 2.55 11.21 -0.48
N GLY A 63 1.96 10.11 -0.02
CA GLY A 63 1.55 9.94 1.38
C GLY A 63 2.75 9.95 2.32
N ARG A 64 2.68 10.83 3.30
CA ARG A 64 3.63 10.95 4.40
C ARG A 64 3.31 9.88 5.43
N SER A 65 4.33 9.19 5.94
CA SER A 65 4.15 8.27 7.06
C SER A 65 3.73 9.03 8.30
N GLY A 66 2.51 8.79 8.78
CA GLY A 66 2.16 9.09 10.17
C GLY A 66 2.74 8.02 11.10
N SER A 67 2.99 8.39 12.37
CA SER A 67 3.33 7.44 13.43
C SER A 67 2.06 6.71 13.89
N PHE A 68 1.41 5.99 12.97
CA PHE A 68 0.26 5.16 13.30
C PHE A 68 0.75 3.87 13.95
N ALA A 69 0.17 3.53 15.09
CA ALA A 69 0.37 2.21 15.68
C ALA A 69 -0.17 1.17 14.70
N SER A 70 0.57 0.06 14.55
CA SER A 70 0.08 -1.08 13.78
C SER A 70 -1.02 -1.77 14.56
N ASP A 71 -2.11 -2.08 13.90
CA ASP A 71 -3.20 -2.78 14.56
C ASP A 71 -2.84 -4.27 14.71
N PRO A 72 -2.76 -4.80 15.96
CA PRO A 72 -2.50 -6.21 16.19
C PRO A 72 -3.60 -7.13 15.64
N GLU A 73 -4.81 -6.63 15.34
CA GLU A 73 -5.91 -7.40 14.74
C GLU A 73 -5.75 -7.63 13.23
N VAL A 74 -4.78 -7.00 12.55
CA VAL A 74 -4.44 -7.33 11.15
C VAL A 74 -3.65 -8.65 11.11
N ILE A 75 -4.35 -9.72 11.46
CA ILE A 75 -3.80 -11.07 11.57
C ILE A 75 -3.76 -11.66 10.15
N ALA A 76 -2.57 -11.73 9.58
CA ALA A 76 -2.35 -12.58 8.41
C ALA A 76 -2.68 -14.03 8.78
N PRO A 77 -3.29 -14.81 7.86
CA PRO A 77 -3.63 -16.19 8.13
C PRO A 77 -2.40 -16.99 8.61
N PRO A 78 -2.58 -17.95 9.54
CA PRO A 78 -1.49 -18.80 9.97
C PRO A 78 -0.95 -19.58 8.77
N MET A 79 0.36 -19.48 8.53
CA MET A 79 1.07 -20.17 7.46
C MET A 79 2.17 -21.05 8.05
N SER A 80 2.34 -22.24 7.49
CA SER A 80 3.49 -23.10 7.81
C SER A 80 4.79 -22.50 7.26
N GLU A 81 5.93 -22.93 7.79
CA GLU A 81 7.23 -22.46 7.28
C GLU A 81 7.44 -22.77 5.79
N GLU A 82 6.92 -23.90 5.32
CA GLU A 82 6.94 -24.29 3.91
C GLU A 82 6.11 -23.31 3.06
N GLN A 83 4.91 -22.95 3.53
CA GLN A 83 4.06 -21.96 2.86
C GLN A 83 4.71 -20.58 2.83
N VAL A 84 5.42 -20.18 3.88
CA VAL A 84 6.18 -18.92 3.89
C VAL A 84 7.31 -18.95 2.85
N LYS A 85 8.02 -20.07 2.70
CA LYS A 85 9.05 -20.24 1.66
C LYS A 85 8.45 -20.17 0.25
N GLN A 86 7.31 -20.84 0.03
CA GLN A 86 6.58 -20.78 -1.22
C GLN A 86 6.12 -19.35 -1.54
N LEU A 87 5.55 -18.64 -0.56
CA LEU A 87 5.13 -17.24 -0.69
C LEU A 87 6.31 -16.37 -1.12
N LYS A 88 7.46 -16.47 -0.44
CA LYS A 88 8.67 -15.71 -0.81
C LYS A 88 9.15 -16.05 -2.23
N SER A 89 9.09 -17.32 -2.62
CA SER A 89 9.47 -17.75 -3.97
C SER A 89 8.56 -17.15 -5.05
N VAL A 90 7.24 -17.21 -4.84
CA VAL A 90 6.24 -16.63 -5.74
C VAL A 90 6.41 -15.11 -5.82
N LEU A 91 6.63 -14.45 -4.68
CA LEU A 91 6.83 -13.00 -4.64
C LEU A 91 8.02 -12.59 -5.50
N VAL A 92 9.18 -13.27 -5.39
CA VAL A 92 10.37 -12.98 -6.21
C VAL A 92 10.10 -13.12 -7.72
N ARG A 93 9.23 -14.05 -8.13
CA ARG A 93 8.88 -14.29 -9.54
C ARG A 93 7.94 -13.22 -10.12
N HIS A 94 6.99 -12.74 -9.32
CA HIS A 94 5.98 -11.77 -9.73
C HIS A 94 6.38 -10.31 -9.46
N GLY A 95 7.54 -10.08 -8.85
CA GLY A 95 8.12 -8.76 -8.65
C GLY A 95 9.16 -8.71 -7.52
N SER A 96 9.74 -7.56 -7.24
CA SER A 96 10.50 -7.42 -5.98
C SER A 96 9.51 -7.43 -4.81
N SER A 97 9.77 -8.24 -3.78
CA SER A 97 9.07 -8.16 -2.49
C SER A 97 9.06 -6.69 -2.03
N GLY A 98 7.88 -6.09 -1.91
CA GLY A 98 7.70 -4.66 -1.60
C GLY A 98 7.36 -3.74 -2.79
N LYS A 99 7.30 -4.25 -4.02
CA LYS A 99 6.76 -3.51 -5.18
C LYS A 99 5.39 -4.00 -5.63
N LEU A 100 5.00 -5.20 -5.22
CA LEU A 100 3.68 -5.77 -5.55
C LEU A 100 2.57 -4.86 -4.98
N LEU A 101 1.68 -4.34 -5.83
CA LEU A 101 0.61 -3.45 -5.39
C LEU A 101 -0.69 -4.23 -5.19
N PRO A 102 -1.49 -3.96 -4.14
CA PRO A 102 -2.82 -4.52 -4.01
C PRO A 102 -3.67 -4.13 -5.24
N TYR A 103 -4.67 -4.95 -5.58
CA TYR A 103 -5.56 -4.77 -6.74
C TYR A 103 -4.91 -4.85 -8.14
N SER A 104 -3.58 -5.01 -8.23
CA SER A 104 -2.89 -5.11 -9.52
C SER A 104 -3.00 -6.51 -10.15
N ASP A 105 -2.90 -6.59 -11.49
CA ASP A 105 -2.89 -7.87 -12.20
C ASP A 105 -1.73 -8.77 -11.77
N ALA A 106 -0.57 -8.16 -11.46
CA ALA A 106 0.59 -8.88 -10.95
C ALA A 106 0.30 -9.48 -9.56
N PHE A 107 -0.45 -8.78 -8.72
CA PHE A 107 -0.88 -9.27 -7.42
C PHE A 107 -1.86 -10.44 -7.55
N ASN A 108 -2.84 -10.33 -8.44
CA ASN A 108 -3.78 -11.42 -8.72
C ASN A 108 -3.07 -12.65 -9.30
N SER A 109 -2.10 -12.44 -10.19
CA SER A 109 -1.27 -13.51 -10.74
C SER A 109 -0.43 -14.20 -9.65
N ALA A 110 0.20 -13.43 -8.77
CA ALA A 110 0.97 -13.95 -7.63
C ALA A 110 0.08 -14.73 -6.65
N ARG A 111 -1.12 -14.22 -6.32
CA ARG A 111 -2.09 -14.93 -5.46
C ARG A 111 -2.49 -16.26 -6.08
N ASN A 112 -2.81 -16.26 -7.37
CA ASN A 112 -3.25 -17.46 -8.07
C ASN A 112 -2.13 -18.51 -8.15
N GLU A 113 -0.87 -18.11 -8.41
CA GLU A 113 0.28 -19.02 -8.34
C GLU A 113 0.47 -19.55 -6.92
N PHE A 114 0.43 -18.68 -5.91
CA PHE A 114 0.57 -19.08 -4.51
C PHE A 114 -0.49 -20.11 -4.10
N ASN A 115 -1.76 -19.86 -4.41
CA ASN A 115 -2.86 -20.77 -4.13
C ASN A 115 -2.66 -22.13 -4.81
N LYS A 116 -2.14 -22.14 -6.04
CA LYS A 116 -1.83 -23.36 -6.78
C LYS A 116 -0.69 -24.17 -6.15
N VAL A 117 0.39 -23.52 -5.70
CA VAL A 117 1.57 -24.23 -5.15
C VAL A 117 1.42 -24.60 -3.67
N SER A 118 0.66 -23.81 -2.90
CA SER A 118 0.45 -24.03 -1.47
C SER A 118 -0.77 -24.88 -1.16
N GLY A 119 -1.65 -25.10 -2.14
CA GLY A 119 -2.93 -25.79 -1.95
C GLY A 119 -3.94 -24.99 -1.11
N GLN A 120 -3.68 -23.70 -0.85
CA GLN A 120 -4.60 -22.83 -0.13
C GLN A 120 -5.52 -22.04 -1.08
N THR A 121 -6.63 -21.56 -0.53
CA THR A 121 -7.54 -20.62 -1.19
C THR A 121 -7.58 -19.32 -0.40
N LEU A 122 -6.50 -18.54 -0.46
CA LEU A 122 -6.47 -17.24 0.21
C LEU A 122 -7.30 -16.21 -0.54
N SER A 123 -8.03 -15.40 0.23
CA SER A 123 -8.67 -14.19 -0.27
C SER A 123 -7.62 -13.13 -0.63
N GLU A 124 -8.04 -12.07 -1.32
CA GLU A 124 -7.16 -10.94 -1.67
C GLU A 124 -6.62 -10.24 -0.42
N ALA A 125 -7.50 -10.01 0.56
CA ALA A 125 -7.15 -9.44 1.84
C ALA A 125 -6.13 -10.31 2.57
N ASP A 126 -6.37 -11.62 2.66
CA ASP A 126 -5.50 -12.54 3.38
C ASP A 126 -4.14 -12.71 2.72
N PHE A 127 -4.12 -12.79 1.39
CA PHE A 127 -2.87 -12.84 0.64
C PHE A 127 -2.06 -11.55 0.86
N TRP A 128 -2.69 -10.38 0.77
CA TRP A 128 -2.02 -9.10 1.02
C TRP A 128 -1.45 -8.99 2.44
N ARG A 129 -2.21 -9.38 3.47
CA ARG A 129 -1.74 -9.42 4.87
C ARG A 129 -0.54 -10.35 5.03
N SER A 130 -0.57 -11.52 4.39
CA SER A 130 0.56 -12.45 4.37
C SER A 130 1.78 -11.88 3.65
N VAL A 131 1.59 -11.14 2.55
CA VAL A 131 2.69 -10.42 1.89
C VAL A 131 3.30 -9.39 2.83
N ILE A 132 2.52 -8.56 3.50
CA ILE A 132 3.04 -7.54 4.43
C ILE A 132 3.83 -8.19 5.56
N LYS A 133 3.26 -9.20 6.23
CA LYS A 133 3.91 -9.91 7.33
C LYS A 133 5.25 -10.53 6.92
N ASN A 134 5.37 -11.01 5.68
CA ASN A 134 6.55 -11.74 5.21
C ASN A 134 7.51 -10.94 4.32
N SER A 135 7.11 -9.74 3.87
CA SER A 135 7.89 -8.91 2.93
C SER A 135 9.09 -8.19 3.56
N GLY A 136 9.26 -8.29 4.88
CA GLY A 136 10.36 -7.65 5.62
C GLY A 136 10.02 -6.23 6.07
N ARG A 137 11.04 -5.38 6.30
CA ARG A 137 10.88 -4.00 6.77
C ARG A 137 9.80 -3.29 5.93
N ARG A 138 8.79 -2.72 6.60
CA ARG A 138 7.71 -1.92 5.98
C ARG A 138 8.31 -0.98 4.95
N ARG A 139 7.61 -0.79 3.81
CA ARG A 139 8.09 0.07 2.71
C ARG A 139 8.53 1.40 3.33
N PRO A 140 9.76 1.88 3.10
CA PRO A 140 10.21 3.12 3.70
C PRO A 140 9.34 4.30 3.21
N PRO A 141 9.13 5.34 4.03
CA PRO A 141 8.48 6.55 3.56
C PRO A 141 9.26 7.14 2.37
N PRO A 142 8.59 7.87 1.45
CA PRO A 142 9.29 8.66 0.45
C PRO A 142 10.29 9.63 1.13
N PRO A 143 11.50 9.82 0.57
CA PRO A 143 12.53 10.66 1.18
C PRO A 143 12.07 12.12 1.27
N ARG A 144 12.38 12.78 2.40
CA ARG A 144 12.13 14.21 2.58
C ARG A 144 12.96 15.00 1.55
N LYS A 145 12.32 15.67 0.59
CA LYS A 145 12.96 16.80 -0.07
C LYS A 145 13.17 17.86 1.00
N LYS A 146 14.41 18.07 1.46
CA LYS A 146 14.73 19.21 2.31
C LYS A 146 14.36 20.46 1.52
N LYS A 147 13.42 21.27 2.01
CA LYS A 147 13.31 22.66 1.54
C LYS A 147 14.68 23.28 1.82
N ALA A 148 15.33 23.81 0.79
CA ALA A 148 16.46 24.69 1.02
C ALA A 148 15.93 25.83 1.89
N VAL A 149 16.49 25.97 3.09
CA VAL A 149 16.35 27.20 3.86
C VAL A 149 17.00 28.27 2.98
N VAL A 150 16.19 29.15 2.42
CA VAL A 150 16.68 30.42 1.90
C VAL A 150 17.08 31.18 3.15
N ASP A 151 18.38 31.28 3.36
CA ASP A 151 18.99 32.20 4.32
C ASP A 151 18.62 33.60 3.82
N ASP A 152 17.66 34.24 4.49
CA ASP A 152 17.36 35.66 4.33
C ASP A 152 18.22 36.36 5.40
N ASP A 153 19.48 36.63 5.04
CA ASP A 153 20.41 37.47 5.79
C ASP A 153 20.76 38.65 4.88
N ASP A 154 19.85 39.63 4.85
CA ASP A 154 20.05 40.98 4.33
C ASP A 154 19.35 41.91 5.34
N GLU A 155 20.05 42.29 6.42
CA GLU A 155 20.24 43.68 6.92
C GLU A 155 21.02 43.73 8.25
#